data_AF-A0A7D5LD47-F1
#
_entry.id   AF-A0A7D5LD47-F1
#
_cell.length_a   1.000
_cell.length_b   1.000
_cell.length_c   1.000
_cell.angle_alpha   90.00
_cell.angle_beta   90.00
_cell.angle_gamma   90.00
#
_symmetry.space_group_name_H-M   'P 1'
#
loop_
_entity.id
_entity.type
_entity.pdbx_description
1 polymer ?
#
loop_
_entity_poly.entity_id
_entity_poly.type
_entity_poly.pdbx_seq_one_letter_code
_entity_poly.pdbx_strand_id
1 'polypeptide(L)'
;MSSRWFDGQLKQVASLVGVSTVLLTADFVGVLALVTGNAAGFGDRFPAYVLVMAIAFVITIVGLSHYGLEGRTVLSASTGVSVLALVTGTLAGEGLRYAVVEPATVFDVQLLFYLLAAGLIGTGLSFWTVNHWREFVRGRTVESDAHVSVE
;
A
#
# COMPACT_ATOMS: atom_id res chain seq x y z
N MET A 1 -20.12 30.66 2.74
CA MET A 1 -20.48 29.41 2.02
C MET A 1 -19.26 28.48 1.83
N SER A 2 -18.31 28.45 2.79
CA SER A 2 -17.01 27.76 2.65
C SER A 2 -16.71 26.70 3.73
N SER A 3 -17.27 26.76 4.95
CA SER A 3 -16.82 25.84 6.03
C SER A 3 -17.21 24.38 5.78
N ARG A 4 -18.43 24.09 5.31
CA ARG A 4 -18.92 22.71 5.13
C ARG A 4 -18.13 21.89 4.10
N TRP A 5 -17.54 22.56 3.09
CA TRP A 5 -16.72 21.89 2.07
C TRP A 5 -15.34 21.53 2.62
N PHE A 6 -14.72 22.45 3.38
CA PHE A 6 -13.47 22.19 4.11
C PHE A 6 -13.64 21.12 5.19
N ASP A 7 -14.75 21.14 5.94
CA ASP A 7 -15.03 20.13 6.98
C ASP A 7 -15.17 18.72 6.40
N GLY A 8 -15.80 18.61 5.21
CA GLY A 8 -15.93 17.34 4.50
C GLY A 8 -14.57 16.81 4.01
N GLN A 9 -13.75 17.66 3.40
CA GLN A 9 -12.43 17.27 2.94
C GLN A 9 -11.48 16.95 4.09
N LEU A 10 -11.49 17.74 5.18
CA LEU A 10 -10.70 17.46 6.39
C LEU A 10 -11.09 16.14 7.03
N LYS A 11 -12.39 15.84 7.14
CA LYS A 11 -12.86 14.53 7.64
C LYS A 11 -12.41 13.39 6.74
N GLN A 12 -12.47 13.57 5.42
CA GLN A 12 -12.04 12.54 4.46
C GLN A 12 -10.54 12.29 4.56
N VAL A 13 -9.72 13.34 4.56
CA VAL A 13 -8.26 13.25 4.70
C VAL A 13 -7.89 12.66 6.06
N ALA A 14 -8.50 13.12 7.15
CA ALA A 14 -8.25 12.59 8.48
C ALA A 14 -8.66 11.11 8.58
N SER A 15 -9.78 10.72 7.98
CA SER A 15 -10.22 9.31 7.95
C SER A 15 -9.27 8.45 7.12
N LEU A 16 -8.82 8.95 5.97
CA LEU A 16 -7.86 8.26 5.12
C LEU A 16 -6.54 8.06 5.86
N VAL A 17 -6.01 9.12 6.47
CA VAL A 17 -4.78 9.07 7.27
C VAL A 17 -4.94 8.09 8.44
N GLY A 18 -6.04 8.17 9.19
CA GLY A 18 -6.30 7.27 10.31
C GLY A 18 -6.36 5.80 9.88
N VAL A 19 -7.11 5.50 8.81
CA VAL A 19 -7.21 4.14 8.25
C VAL A 19 -5.86 3.66 7.75
N SER A 20 -5.11 4.49 7.01
CA SER A 20 -3.77 4.16 6.52
C SER A 20 -2.79 3.91 7.67
N THR A 21 -2.82 4.72 8.74
CA THR A 21 -1.95 4.51 9.91
C THR A 21 -2.27 3.19 10.60
N VAL A 22 -3.56 2.87 10.80
CA VAL A 22 -3.97 1.60 11.41
C VAL A 22 -3.57 0.41 10.55
N LEU A 23 -3.79 0.49 9.23
CA LEU A 23 -3.39 -0.56 8.29
C LEU A 23 -1.88 -0.76 8.28
N LEU A 24 -1.09 0.32 8.19
CA LEU A 24 0.37 0.24 8.23
C LEU A 24 0.86 -0.34 9.56
N THR A 25 0.24 0.04 10.67
CA THR A 25 0.56 -0.53 11.99
C THR A 25 0.31 -2.03 11.97
N ALA A 26 -0.85 -2.48 11.47
CA ALA A 26 -1.16 -3.89 11.33
C ALA A 26 -0.17 -4.61 10.40
N ASP A 27 0.25 -3.98 9.29
CA ASP A 27 1.22 -4.56 8.36
C ASP A 27 2.56 -4.85 9.05
N PHE A 28 3.10 -3.88 9.78
CA PHE A 28 4.35 -4.08 10.51
C PHE A 28 4.23 -5.12 11.62
N VAL A 29 3.08 -5.19 12.31
CA VAL A 29 2.82 -6.24 13.32
C VAL A 29 2.79 -7.61 12.63
N GLY A 30 2.28 -7.69 11.39
CA GLY A 30 2.34 -8.89 10.56
C GLY A 30 3.76 -9.29 10.18
N VAL A 31 4.60 -8.32 9.81
CA VAL A 31 6.04 -8.56 9.58
C VAL A 31 6.67 -9.13 10.85
N LEU A 32 6.37 -8.54 12.02
CA LEU A 32 6.88 -9.04 13.30
C LEU A 32 6.43 -10.48 13.56
N ALA A 33 5.16 -10.82 13.30
CA ALA A 33 4.64 -12.17 13.45
C ALA A 33 5.33 -13.20 12.54
N LEU A 34 5.71 -12.80 11.32
CA LEU A 34 6.47 -13.64 10.39
C LEU A 34 7.90 -13.84 10.87
N VAL A 35 8.57 -12.78 11.32
CA VAL A 35 9.96 -12.82 11.80
C VAL A 35 10.09 -13.61 13.10
N THR A 36 9.11 -13.52 14.00
CA THR A 36 9.08 -14.29 15.25
C THR A 36 8.64 -15.75 15.06
N GLY A 37 8.29 -16.16 13.82
CA GLY A 37 7.85 -17.51 13.51
C GLY A 37 6.44 -17.85 14.02
N ASN A 38 5.65 -16.84 14.41
CA ASN A 38 4.35 -17.03 15.05
C ASN A 38 3.17 -17.04 14.07
N ALA A 39 3.45 -17.07 12.77
CA ALA A 39 2.47 -17.19 11.68
C ALA A 39 2.00 -18.64 11.45
N ALA A 40 1.73 -19.40 12.53
CA ALA A 40 1.21 -20.76 12.41
C ALA A 40 -0.18 -20.76 11.72
N GLY A 41 -0.35 -21.67 10.75
CA GLY A 41 -1.58 -21.78 9.94
C GLY A 41 -1.68 -20.76 8.80
N PHE A 42 -0.59 -20.11 8.41
CA PHE A 42 -0.53 -19.17 7.28
C PHE A 42 -1.10 -19.77 5.97
N GLY A 43 -0.72 -21.01 5.66
CA GLY A 43 -1.12 -21.69 4.44
C GLY A 43 -2.64 -21.85 4.29
N ASP A 44 -3.36 -22.03 5.40
CA ASP A 44 -4.81 -22.21 5.39
C ASP A 44 -5.57 -20.89 5.14
N ARG A 45 -4.94 -19.76 5.48
CA ARG A 45 -5.52 -18.41 5.34
C ARG A 45 -5.11 -17.71 4.06
N PHE A 46 -4.00 -18.14 3.46
CA PHE A 46 -3.50 -17.60 2.21
C PHE A 46 -4.57 -17.48 1.11
N PRO A 47 -5.48 -18.46 0.90
CA PRO A 47 -6.56 -18.33 -0.07
C PRO A 47 -7.49 -17.13 0.19
N ALA A 48 -7.72 -16.76 1.44
CA ALA A 48 -8.54 -15.59 1.79
C ALA A 48 -7.82 -14.28 1.43
N TYR A 49 -6.50 -14.18 1.63
CA TYR A 49 -5.72 -13.02 1.21
C TYR A 49 -5.67 -12.88 -0.32
N VAL A 50 -5.58 -14.00 -1.04
CA VAL A 50 -5.69 -14.01 -2.51
C VAL A 50 -7.08 -13.56 -2.98
N LEU A 51 -8.15 -13.90 -2.25
CA LEU A 51 -9.49 -13.40 -2.55
C LEU A 51 -9.57 -11.87 -2.40
N VAL A 52 -8.98 -11.31 -1.33
CA VAL A 52 -8.90 -9.84 -1.13
C VAL A 52 -8.14 -9.18 -2.29
N MET A 53 -7.00 -9.75 -2.70
CA MET A 53 -6.25 -9.30 -3.87
C MET A 53 -7.11 -9.29 -5.14
N ALA A 54 -7.85 -10.38 -5.40
CA ALA A 54 -8.69 -10.50 -6.59
C ALA A 54 -9.83 -9.48 -6.59
N ILE A 55 -10.47 -9.22 -5.44
CA ILE A 55 -11.51 -8.21 -5.29
C ILE A 55 -10.92 -6.81 -5.57
N ALA A 56 -9.77 -6.49 -4.99
CA ALA A 56 -9.07 -5.22 -5.22
C ALA A 56 -8.71 -5.02 -6.70
N PHE A 57 -8.27 -6.08 -7.38
CA PHE A 57 -8.01 -6.06 -8.82
C PHE A 57 -9.26 -5.66 -9.62
N VAL A 58 -10.38 -6.35 -9.37
CA VAL A 58 -11.65 -6.12 -10.08
C VAL A 58 -12.17 -4.71 -9.83
N ILE A 59 -12.18 -4.24 -8.58
CA ILE A 59 -12.62 -2.88 -8.24
C ILE A 59 -11.75 -1.85 -8.96
N THR A 60 -10.43 -2.05 -8.96
CA THR A 60 -9.49 -1.09 -9.54
C THR A 60 -9.59 -1.06 -11.06
N ILE A 61 -9.63 -2.22 -11.72
CA ILE A 61 -9.68 -2.28 -13.18
C ILE A 61 -11.01 -1.72 -13.72
N VAL A 62 -12.13 -2.04 -13.06
CA VAL A 62 -13.45 -1.48 -13.42
C VAL A 62 -13.48 0.01 -13.14
N GLY A 63 -13.02 0.44 -11.96
CA GLY A 63 -12.97 1.86 -11.59
C GLY A 63 -12.15 2.70 -12.56
N LEU A 64 -10.95 2.27 -12.91
CA LEU A 64 -10.07 2.98 -13.84
C LEU A 64 -10.58 2.95 -15.29
N SER A 65 -11.34 1.92 -15.69
CA SER A 65 -11.92 1.82 -17.03
C SER A 65 -12.88 2.97 -17.35
N HIS A 66 -13.51 3.56 -16.33
CA HIS A 66 -14.43 4.69 -16.50
C HIS A 66 -13.75 6.03 -16.76
N TYR A 67 -12.42 6.14 -16.59
CA TYR A 67 -11.68 7.40 -16.72
C TYR A 67 -11.04 7.63 -18.10
N GLY A 68 -11.32 6.77 -19.09
CA GLY A 68 -10.80 6.95 -20.46
C GLY A 68 -9.27 6.84 -20.58
N LEU A 69 -8.63 6.18 -19.61
CA LEU A 69 -7.18 5.98 -19.59
C LEU A 69 -6.74 4.92 -20.61
N GLU A 70 -5.48 4.98 -21.07
CA GLU A 70 -4.90 3.94 -21.92
C GLU A 70 -4.96 2.57 -21.25
N GLY A 71 -5.39 1.53 -21.98
CA GLY A 71 -5.59 0.18 -21.44
C GLY A 71 -4.34 -0.41 -20.78
N ARG A 72 -3.14 -0.10 -21.30
CA ARG A 72 -1.86 -0.52 -20.70
C ARG A 72 -1.62 0.13 -19.33
N THR A 73 -2.03 1.39 -19.16
CA THR A 73 -1.94 2.12 -17.88
C THR A 73 -2.96 1.59 -16.88
N VAL A 74 -4.18 1.29 -17.33
CA VAL A 74 -5.23 0.68 -16.48
C VAL A 74 -4.78 -0.70 -15.97
N LEU A 75 -4.21 -1.53 -16.85
CA LEU A 75 -3.74 -2.86 -16.49
C LEU A 75 -2.53 -2.83 -15.56
N SER A 76 -1.55 -1.95 -15.79
CA SER A 76 -0.38 -1.82 -14.91
C SER A 76 -0.76 -1.28 -13.53
N ALA A 77 -1.64 -0.28 -13.47
CA ALA A 77 -2.13 0.29 -12.21
C ALA A 77 -2.96 -0.72 -11.40
N SER A 78 -3.91 -1.41 -12.04
CA SER A 78 -4.72 -2.43 -11.37
C SER A 78 -3.88 -3.60 -10.86
N THR A 79 -2.90 -4.06 -11.64
CA THR A 79 -1.94 -5.09 -11.20
C THR A 79 -1.15 -4.60 -9.97
N GLY A 80 -0.62 -3.38 -10.02
CA GLY A 80 0.12 -2.79 -8.90
C GLY A 80 -0.71 -2.69 -7.62
N VAL A 81 -1.94 -2.17 -7.73
CA VAL A 81 -2.88 -2.09 -6.58
C VAL A 81 -3.21 -3.46 -6.01
N SER A 82 -3.32 -4.47 -6.88
CA SER A 82 -3.65 -5.83 -6.44
C SER A 82 -2.50 -6.47 -5.67
N VAL A 83 -1.28 -6.37 -6.19
CA VAL A 83 -0.09 -6.85 -5.47
C VAL A 83 0.04 -6.14 -4.13
N LEU A 84 -0.17 -4.82 -4.09
CA LEU A 84 -0.20 -4.07 -2.83
C LEU A 84 -1.27 -4.61 -1.89
N ALA A 85 -2.50 -4.83 -2.36
CA ALA A 85 -3.59 -5.37 -1.56
C ALA A 85 -3.31 -6.78 -1.03
N LEU A 86 -2.59 -7.63 -1.79
CA LEU A 86 -2.16 -8.93 -1.30
C LEU A 86 -1.15 -8.78 -0.17
N VAL A 87 -0.13 -7.95 -0.36
CA VAL A 87 0.94 -7.72 0.61
C VAL A 87 0.36 -7.14 1.89
N THR A 88 -0.38 -6.04 1.80
CA THR A 88 -0.99 -5.40 2.98
C THR A 88 -2.08 -6.28 3.59
N GLY A 89 -2.92 -6.94 2.78
CA GLY A 89 -3.94 -7.86 3.30
C GLY A 89 -3.35 -9.02 4.10
N THR A 90 -2.24 -9.59 3.62
CA THR A 90 -1.52 -10.68 4.30
C THR A 90 -0.86 -10.20 5.59
N LEU A 91 -0.14 -9.08 5.52
CA LEU A 91 0.58 -8.52 6.66
C LEU A 91 -0.41 -8.02 7.72
N ALA A 92 -1.40 -7.21 7.36
CA ALA A 92 -2.43 -6.76 8.28
C ALA A 92 -3.21 -7.94 8.90
N GLY A 93 -3.52 -8.98 8.13
CA GLY A 93 -4.23 -10.17 8.64
C GLY A 93 -3.43 -10.92 9.71
N GLU A 94 -2.16 -11.22 9.44
CA GLU A 94 -1.29 -11.87 10.42
C GLU A 94 -0.96 -10.96 11.60
N GLY A 95 -0.83 -9.65 11.36
CA GLY A 95 -0.58 -8.66 12.40
C GLY A 95 -1.74 -8.51 13.38
N LEU A 96 -2.97 -8.46 12.86
CA LEU A 96 -4.17 -8.37 13.69
C LEU A 96 -4.32 -9.62 14.57
N ARG A 97 -4.06 -10.81 14.01
CA ARG A 97 -4.05 -12.06 14.77
C ARG A 97 -2.96 -12.03 15.85
N TYR A 98 -1.74 -11.64 15.50
CA TYR A 98 -0.64 -11.62 16.44
C TYR A 98 -0.88 -10.65 17.60
N ALA A 99 -1.46 -9.48 17.33
CA ALA A 99 -1.87 -8.52 18.36
C ALA A 99 -2.95 -9.08 19.31
N VAL A 100 -3.83 -9.96 18.82
CA VAL A 100 -4.88 -10.60 19.65
C VAL A 100 -4.33 -11.76 20.46
N VAL A 101 -3.41 -12.56 19.90
CA VAL A 101 -2.88 -13.77 20.53
C VAL A 101 -1.76 -13.44 21.53
N GLU A 102 -0.82 -12.56 21.17
CA GLU A 102 0.26 -12.10 22.05
C GLU A 102 0.22 -10.57 22.26
N PRO A 103 -0.80 -10.03 22.96
CA PRO A 103 -0.93 -8.59 23.16
C PRO A 103 0.25 -7.98 23.92
N ALA A 104 0.83 -8.71 24.89
CA ALA A 104 1.92 -8.22 25.73
C ALA A 104 3.21 -7.90 24.95
N THR A 105 3.43 -8.59 23.83
CA THR A 105 4.64 -8.41 23.00
C THR A 105 4.48 -7.28 21.98
N VAL A 106 3.23 -6.97 21.60
CA VAL A 106 2.92 -6.03 20.52
C VAL A 106 2.68 -4.60 21.04
N PHE A 107 2.14 -4.45 22.25
CA PHE A 107 1.83 -3.15 22.86
C PHE A 107 2.97 -2.57 23.72
N ASP A 108 4.22 -2.89 23.41
CA ASP A 108 5.36 -2.17 23.98
C ASP A 108 5.39 -0.74 23.40
N VAL A 109 5.41 0.27 24.29
CA VAL A 109 5.37 1.70 23.94
C VAL A 109 6.51 2.07 22.99
N GLN A 110 7.69 1.49 23.18
CA GLN A 110 8.84 1.76 22.31
C GLN A 110 8.61 1.22 20.89
N LEU A 111 7.98 0.05 20.78
CA LEU A 111 7.68 -0.61 19.52
C LEU A 111 6.57 0.15 18.78
N LEU A 112 5.55 0.65 19.48
CA LEU A 112 4.52 1.52 18.91
C LEU A 112 5.08 2.80 18.26
N PHE A 113 6.08 3.45 18.89
CA PHE A 113 6.72 4.62 18.27
C PHE A 113 7.53 4.26 17.03
N TYR A 114 8.21 3.11 17.00
CA TYR A 114 8.90 2.64 15.79
C TYR A 114 7.91 2.29 14.67
N LEU A 115 6.79 1.64 14.99
CA LEU A 115 5.73 1.33 14.04
C LEU A 115 5.11 2.60 13.45
N LEU A 116 4.82 3.57 14.31
CA LEU A 116 4.28 4.87 13.90
C LEU A 116 5.25 5.62 12.99
N ALA A 117 6.54 5.68 13.36
CA ALA A 117 7.58 6.33 12.57
C ALA A 117 7.73 5.65 11.20
N ALA A 118 7.78 4.32 11.18
CA ALA A 118 7.91 3.55 9.95
C ALA A 118 6.67 3.69 9.05
N GLY A 119 5.47 3.77 9.63
CA GLY A 119 4.23 4.08 8.90
C GLY A 119 4.22 5.49 8.30
N LEU A 120 4.69 6.50 9.05
CA LEU A 120 4.85 7.87 8.56
C LEU A 120 5.83 7.96 7.39
N ILE A 121 6.99 7.30 7.51
CA ILE A 121 8.01 7.24 6.45
C ILE A 121 7.45 6.53 5.23
N GLY A 122 6.82 5.37 5.41
CA GLY A 122 6.20 4.61 4.33
C GLY A 122 5.10 5.40 3.59
N THR A 123 4.31 6.17 4.33
CA THR A 123 3.28 7.05 3.74
C THR A 123 3.91 8.16 2.91
N GLY A 124 4.94 8.83 3.43
CA GLY A 124 5.66 9.88 2.71
C GLY A 124 6.33 9.36 1.42
N LEU A 125 6.96 8.18 1.50
CA LEU A 125 7.56 7.52 0.34
C LEU A 125 6.51 7.11 -0.70
N SER A 126 5.39 6.51 -0.27
CA SER A 126 4.32 6.10 -1.18
C SER A 126 3.72 7.31 -1.92
N PHE A 127 3.47 8.40 -1.20
CA PHE A 127 3.00 9.66 -1.80
C PHE A 127 4.00 10.19 -2.83
N TRP A 128 5.29 10.22 -2.48
CA TRP A 128 6.34 10.71 -3.36
C TRP A 128 6.47 9.84 -4.62
N THR A 129 6.53 8.51 -4.46
CA THR A 129 6.66 7.55 -5.55
C THR A 129 5.48 7.63 -6.52
N VAL A 130 4.24 7.69 -6.04
CA VAL A 130 3.07 7.80 -6.93
C VAL A 130 3.11 9.11 -7.74
N ASN A 131 3.54 10.20 -7.13
CA ASN A 131 3.56 11.51 -7.79
C ASN A 131 4.75 11.70 -8.75
N HIS A 132 5.91 11.10 -8.48
CA HIS A 132 7.16 11.33 -9.24
C HIS A 132 7.66 10.13 -10.05
N TRP A 133 7.02 8.96 -9.95
CA TRP A 133 7.39 7.73 -10.70
C TRP A 133 7.56 7.95 -12.22
N ARG A 134 6.78 8.87 -12.80
CA ARG A 134 6.83 9.18 -14.24
C ARG A 134 8.14 9.81 -14.70
N GLU A 135 8.90 10.41 -13.79
CA GLU A 135 10.19 11.05 -14.09
C GLU A 135 11.26 9.99 -14.42
N PHE A 136 11.25 8.85 -13.73
CA PHE A 136 12.17 7.74 -13.98
C PHE A 136 11.83 6.94 -15.24
N VAL A 137 10.55 6.87 -15.62
CA VAL A 137 10.13 6.15 -16.83
C VAL A 137 10.45 6.93 -18.11
N ARG A 138 10.50 8.27 -18.04
CA ARG A 138 10.82 9.14 -19.20
C ARG A 138 12.32 9.37 -19.42
N GLY A 139 13.18 8.99 -18.48
CA GLY A 139 14.63 9.23 -18.57
C GLY A 139 15.42 8.31 -19.52
N ARG A 140 14.78 7.51 -20.39
CA ARG A 140 15.47 6.48 -21.19
C ARG A 140 15.47 6.66 -22.71
N THR A 141 15.02 7.80 -23.24
CA THR A 141 14.91 7.99 -24.70
C THR A 141 15.86 9.01 -25.33
N VAL A 142 16.78 9.64 -24.58
CA VAL A 142 17.64 10.71 -25.15
C VAL A 142 19.07 10.25 -25.48
N GLU A 143 19.57 9.16 -24.88
CA GLU A 143 20.98 8.76 -25.05
C GLU A 143 21.25 7.98 -26.36
N SER A 144 20.25 7.31 -26.95
CA SER A 144 20.48 6.41 -28.09
C SER A 144 20.66 7.14 -29.43
N ASP A 145 20.24 8.40 -29.54
CA ASP A 145 20.32 9.16 -30.81
C ASP A 145 21.62 9.98 -30.94
N ALA A 146 22.36 10.17 -29.84
CA ALA A 146 23.60 10.93 -29.82
C ALA A 146 24.80 10.16 -30.40
N HIS A 147 24.72 8.82 -30.47
CA HIS A 147 25.81 7.99 -30.97
C HIS A 147 25.70 7.60 -32.46
N VAL A 148 24.59 7.94 -33.12
CA VAL A 148 24.36 7.61 -34.56
C VAL A 148 24.70 8.78 -35.48
N SER A 149 24.97 9.98 -34.93
CA SER A 149 25.22 11.21 -35.71
C SER A 149 26.70 11.54 -35.89
N VAL A 150 27.60 10.61 -35.58
CA VAL A 150 29.06 10.76 -35.74
C VAL A 150 29.63 9.59 -36.55
N GLU A 151 29.13 9.39 -37.76
CA GLU A 151 29.81 8.64 -38.83
C GLU A 151 29.63 9.36 -40.18
#